data_AF-A0A7X2XLP5-F1
#
_entry.id   AF-A0A7X2XLP5-F1
#
_cell.length_a   1.000
_cell.length_b   1.000
_cell.length_c   1.000
_cell.angle_alpha   90.00
_cell.angle_beta   90.00
_cell.angle_gamma   90.00
#
_symmetry.space_group_name_H-M   'P 1'
#
loop_
_entity.id
_entity.type
_entity.pdbx_description
1 polymer ?
#
loop_
_entity_poly.entity_id
_entity_poly.type
_entity_poly.pdbx_seq_one_letter_code
_entity_poly.pdbx_strand_id
1 'polypeptide(L)'
;PKDKTLVGQWLEEQLGIDIDLVTIPGEGVSSKVNSLITSNQLPTVLLTTGDKSDIAGINKLGKQGAFLDLSQHMDKLPNYKKYLEKNNALAQIEDDEKHIYAFTKFFTDENIMYTTPILRKDLLVGSEFEDLSKIKTVDDYTKVLKYLTEKQGSPAFIQRNGYEGFMKRVTPLWNLSHRTYYDYESDSYKHPVEQPQLKQFVEWLKELRKDNVLHPDWAVMKDETWEGLL
;
A
#
# COMPACT_ATOMS: atom_id res chain seq x y z
N PRO A 1 20.89 16.98 3.40
CA PRO A 1 20.73 18.37 3.87
C PRO A 1 20.14 18.37 5.28
N LYS A 2 20.49 19.34 6.14
CA LYS A 2 19.86 19.46 7.47
C LYS A 2 18.33 19.44 7.35
N ASP A 3 17.67 18.67 8.18
CA ASP A 3 16.21 18.67 8.24
C ASP A 3 15.71 20.03 8.75
N LYS A 4 14.86 20.68 7.95
CA LYS A 4 14.27 21.99 8.29
C LYS A 4 12.83 21.89 8.78
N THR A 5 12.30 20.67 8.91
CA THR A 5 10.96 20.46 9.46
C THR A 5 10.97 20.74 10.96
N LEU A 6 9.83 21.19 11.49
CA LEU A 6 9.66 21.43 12.94
C LEU A 6 9.91 20.14 13.75
N VAL A 7 9.54 18.99 13.18
CA VAL A 7 9.76 17.69 13.82
C VAL A 7 11.24 17.33 13.85
N GLY A 8 11.96 17.52 12.73
CA GLY A 8 13.39 17.28 12.65
C GLY A 8 14.18 18.12 13.65
N GLN A 9 13.92 19.43 13.68
CA GLN A 9 14.57 20.36 14.62
C GLN A 9 14.29 19.99 16.08
N TRP A 10 13.04 19.67 16.41
CA TRP A 10 12.68 19.23 17.76
C TRP A 10 13.40 17.94 18.15
N LEU A 11 13.52 16.96 17.25
CA LEU A 11 14.26 15.72 17.51
C LEU A 11 15.74 15.98 17.76
N GLU A 12 16.39 16.83 16.96
CA GLU A 12 17.78 17.22 17.15
C GLU A 12 18.01 17.86 18.53
N GLU A 13 17.12 18.78 18.93
CA GLU A 13 17.16 19.43 20.25
C GLU A 13 17.00 18.44 21.42
N GLN A 14 16.03 17.53 21.33
CA GLN A 14 15.75 16.58 22.42
C GLN A 14 16.81 15.48 22.54
N LEU A 15 17.37 15.04 21.41
CA LEU A 15 18.32 13.94 21.37
C LEU A 15 19.78 14.39 21.40
N GLY A 16 20.05 15.68 21.16
CA GLY A 16 21.40 16.22 21.09
C GLY A 16 22.21 15.65 19.91
N ILE A 17 21.54 15.33 18.80
CA ILE A 17 22.15 14.78 17.57
C ILE A 17 21.91 15.72 16.39
N ASP A 18 22.74 15.59 15.34
CA ASP A 18 22.57 16.31 14.07
C ASP A 18 22.09 15.31 13.00
N ILE A 19 20.98 15.60 12.32
CA ILE A 19 20.33 14.71 11.35
C ILE A 19 20.55 15.26 9.93
N ASP A 20 21.35 14.53 9.15
CA ASP A 20 21.50 14.79 7.71
C ASP A 20 20.59 13.86 6.90
N LEU A 21 19.54 14.42 6.30
CA LEU A 21 18.61 13.66 5.47
C LEU A 21 19.08 13.58 4.02
N VAL A 22 19.18 12.35 3.51
CA VAL A 22 19.34 12.04 2.09
C VAL A 22 18.03 11.47 1.58
N THR A 23 17.31 12.26 0.77
CA THR A 23 16.07 11.81 0.14
C THR A 23 16.36 11.11 -1.18
N ILE A 24 15.81 9.90 -1.32
CA ILE A 24 15.83 9.15 -2.59
C ILE A 24 14.44 9.32 -3.20
N PRO A 25 14.31 9.81 -4.44
CA PRO A 25 13.03 9.80 -5.14
C PRO A 25 12.41 8.40 -5.13
N GLY A 26 11.09 8.31 -4.96
CA GLY A 26 10.41 7.01 -4.88
C GLY A 26 10.62 6.15 -6.13
N GLU A 27 10.74 6.78 -7.30
CA GLU A 27 11.06 6.11 -8.55
C GLU A 27 12.50 5.56 -8.52
N GLY A 28 12.64 4.24 -8.66
CA GLY A 28 13.95 3.57 -8.65
C GLY A 28 14.60 3.43 -7.27
N VAL A 29 13.89 3.72 -6.17
CA VAL A 29 14.41 3.59 -4.79
C VAL A 29 15.06 2.22 -4.55
N SER A 30 14.42 1.16 -5.02
CA SER A 30 14.89 -0.23 -4.94
C SER A 30 16.25 -0.46 -5.59
N SER A 31 16.52 0.16 -6.73
CA SER A 31 17.81 0.03 -7.44
C SER A 31 18.87 0.88 -6.75
N LYS A 32 18.49 2.06 -6.24
CA LYS A 32 19.40 2.94 -5.51
C LYS A 32 19.85 2.32 -4.19
N VAL A 33 18.93 1.76 -3.41
CA VAL A 33 19.25 1.06 -2.15
C VAL A 33 20.21 -0.10 -2.42
N ASN A 34 19.94 -0.94 -3.42
CA ASN A 34 20.86 -2.01 -3.82
C ASN A 34 22.26 -1.48 -4.16
N SER A 35 22.36 -0.37 -4.89
CA SER A 35 23.65 0.24 -5.23
C SER A 35 24.39 0.78 -3.99
N LEU A 36 23.69 1.33 -3.00
CA LEU A 36 24.30 1.81 -1.75
C LEU A 36 24.84 0.65 -0.90
N ILE A 37 24.12 -0.48 -0.88
CA ILE A 37 24.56 -1.71 -0.21
C ILE A 37 25.84 -2.23 -0.88
N THR A 38 25.84 -2.40 -2.20
CA THR A 38 26.99 -2.99 -2.91
C THR A 38 28.23 -2.09 -2.91
N SER A 39 28.04 -0.78 -2.83
CA SER A 39 29.14 0.19 -2.74
C SER A 39 29.61 0.47 -1.30
N ASN A 40 28.97 -0.15 -0.30
CA ASN A 40 29.21 0.11 1.13
C ASN A 40 29.05 1.60 1.49
N GLN A 41 28.05 2.26 0.91
CA GLN A 41 27.72 3.68 1.11
C GLN A 41 26.35 3.86 1.77
N LEU A 42 25.93 2.89 2.61
CA LEU A 42 24.68 3.01 3.36
C LEU A 42 24.74 4.15 4.37
N PRO A 43 23.66 4.93 4.53
CA PRO A 43 23.53 5.85 5.66
C PRO A 43 23.46 5.07 6.98
N THR A 44 23.70 5.76 8.10
CA THR A 44 23.58 5.18 9.45
C THR A 44 22.20 4.62 9.73
N VAL A 45 21.16 5.31 9.25
CA VAL A 45 19.77 4.86 9.32
C VAL A 45 19.18 4.94 7.92
N LEU A 46 18.61 3.83 7.46
CA LEU A 46 17.88 3.79 6.21
C LEU A 46 16.39 3.74 6.51
N LEU A 47 15.68 4.84 6.23
CA LEU A 47 14.22 4.86 6.23
C LEU A 47 13.74 4.29 4.89
N THR A 48 13.37 3.02 4.85
CA THR A 48 12.82 2.40 3.64
C THR A 48 11.32 2.62 3.54
N THR A 49 10.89 3.34 2.51
CA THR A 49 9.50 3.33 2.02
C THR A 49 9.53 2.88 0.56
N GLY A 50 8.73 1.86 0.20
CA GLY A 50 8.70 1.29 -1.14
C GLY A 50 8.56 -0.24 -1.19
N ASP A 51 8.51 -0.80 -2.40
CA ASP A 51 8.14 -2.20 -2.66
C ASP A 51 9.15 -3.26 -2.16
N LYS A 52 10.34 -2.83 -1.71
CA LYS A 52 11.38 -3.66 -1.07
C LYS A 52 11.54 -3.40 0.44
N SER A 53 10.60 -2.69 1.03
CA SER A 53 10.54 -2.46 2.48
C SER A 53 9.81 -3.58 3.21
N ASP A 54 9.62 -4.73 2.55
CA ASP A 54 9.04 -5.89 3.20
C ASP A 54 10.06 -6.54 4.13
N ILE A 55 9.56 -7.15 5.20
CA ILE A 55 10.40 -7.75 6.24
C ILE A 55 11.28 -8.87 5.67
N ALA A 56 10.79 -9.59 4.65
CA ALA A 56 11.55 -10.64 3.99
C ALA A 56 12.83 -10.09 3.31
N GLY A 57 12.73 -9.00 2.56
CA GLY A 57 13.87 -8.34 1.92
C GLY A 57 14.87 -7.80 2.92
N ILE A 58 14.39 -7.18 4.00
CA ILE A 58 15.23 -6.67 5.09
C ILE A 58 15.95 -7.82 5.80
N ASN A 59 15.25 -8.88 6.16
CA ASN A 59 15.84 -10.05 6.83
C ASN A 59 16.92 -10.71 5.97
N LYS A 60 16.71 -10.81 4.65
CA LYS A 60 17.73 -11.34 3.73
C LYS A 60 19.01 -10.50 3.74
N LEU A 61 18.90 -9.18 3.71
CA LEU A 61 20.04 -8.26 3.75
C LEU A 61 20.71 -8.23 5.13
N GLY A 62 19.91 -8.32 6.20
CA GLY A 62 20.38 -8.44 7.58
C GLY A 62 21.27 -9.67 7.78
N LYS A 63 20.83 -10.85 7.30
CA LYS A 63 21.63 -12.09 7.32
C LYS A 63 22.95 -11.98 6.55
N GLN A 64 23.06 -11.05 5.61
CA GLN A 64 24.31 -10.76 4.87
C GLN A 64 25.20 -9.72 5.58
N GLY A 65 24.79 -9.23 6.75
CA GLY A 65 25.52 -8.23 7.53
C GLY A 65 25.27 -6.79 7.09
N ALA A 66 24.28 -6.52 6.23
CA ALA A 66 24.00 -5.16 5.78
C ALA A 66 23.29 -4.30 6.85
N PHE A 67 22.59 -4.93 7.80
CA PHE A 67 21.85 -4.26 8.86
C PHE A 67 22.20 -4.82 10.24
N LEU A 68 22.15 -3.95 11.25
CA LEU A 68 22.36 -4.31 12.64
C LEU A 68 21.24 -5.21 13.15
N ASP A 69 21.59 -6.32 13.81
CA ASP A 69 20.62 -7.14 14.54
C ASP A 69 20.25 -6.46 15.87
N LEU A 70 19.05 -5.90 15.92
CA LEU A 70 18.48 -5.22 17.08
C LEU A 70 18.19 -6.18 18.23
N SER A 71 18.00 -7.48 17.95
CA SER A 71 17.71 -8.47 19.00
C SER A 71 18.85 -8.57 20.03
N GLN A 72 20.09 -8.31 19.62
CA GLN A 72 21.29 -8.27 20.48
C GLN A 72 21.40 -7.00 21.34
N HIS A 73 20.50 -6.04 21.15
CA HIS A 73 20.56 -4.71 21.77
C HIS A 73 19.24 -4.31 22.45
N MET A 74 18.37 -5.27 22.74
CA MET A 74 17.06 -5.03 23.34
C MET A 74 17.15 -4.45 24.76
N ASP A 75 18.28 -4.61 25.45
CA ASP A 75 18.60 -3.98 26.73
C ASP A 75 18.65 -2.44 26.63
N LYS A 76 19.08 -1.92 25.47
CA LYS A 76 19.12 -0.49 25.16
C LYS A 76 17.81 0.06 24.60
N LEU A 77 16.83 -0.81 24.33
CA LEU A 77 15.57 -0.48 23.66
C LEU A 77 14.34 -0.79 24.54
N PRO A 78 14.27 -0.30 25.80
CA PRO A 78 13.23 -0.72 26.75
C PRO A 78 11.81 -0.35 26.29
N ASN A 79 11.64 0.81 25.64
CA ASN A 79 10.34 1.23 25.11
C ASN A 79 9.87 0.35 23.95
N TYR A 80 10.81 -0.02 23.06
CA TYR A 80 10.53 -0.89 21.92
C TYR A 80 10.20 -2.31 22.39
N LYS A 81 11.00 -2.86 23.30
CA LYS A 81 10.75 -4.17 23.94
C LYS A 81 9.35 -4.23 24.55
N LYS A 82 8.99 -3.25 25.38
CA LYS A 82 7.68 -3.15 26.01
C LYS A 82 6.54 -3.10 24.98
N TYR A 83 6.74 -2.38 23.88
CA TYR A 83 5.75 -2.32 22.79
C TYR A 83 5.56 -3.69 22.14
N LEU A 84 6.65 -4.38 21.79
CA LEU A 84 6.60 -5.68 21.12
C LEU A 84 5.90 -6.74 21.98
N GLU A 85 6.22 -6.78 23.28
CA GLU A 85 5.59 -7.69 24.25
C GLU A 85 4.10 -7.40 24.41
N LYS A 86 3.73 -6.13 24.62
CA LYS A 86 2.33 -5.73 24.83
C LYS A 86 1.44 -6.08 23.63
N ASN A 87 1.97 -5.97 22.41
CA ASN A 87 1.20 -6.15 21.17
C ASN A 87 1.44 -7.50 20.49
N ASN A 88 2.16 -8.43 21.12
CA ASN A 88 2.54 -9.73 20.55
C ASN A 88 3.12 -9.61 19.11
N ALA A 89 3.95 -8.59 18.89
CA ALA A 89 4.36 -8.16 17.55
C ALA A 89 5.66 -8.81 17.05
N LEU A 90 6.35 -9.58 17.90
CA LEU A 90 7.64 -10.22 17.58
C LEU A 90 7.55 -11.11 16.35
N ALA A 91 6.51 -11.96 16.27
CA ALA A 91 6.33 -12.87 15.15
C ALA A 91 6.15 -12.19 13.78
N GLN A 92 5.84 -10.89 13.76
CA GLN A 92 5.67 -10.13 12.51
C GLN A 92 6.99 -9.57 11.96
N ILE A 93 8.06 -9.57 12.77
CA ILE A 93 9.29 -8.83 12.47
C ILE A 93 10.56 -9.68 12.61
N GLU A 94 10.51 -10.77 13.38
CA GLU A 94 11.62 -11.70 13.54
C GLU A 94 11.85 -12.52 12.28
N ASP A 95 13.11 -12.87 12.00
CA ASP A 95 13.42 -13.95 11.08
C ASP A 95 13.26 -15.34 11.73
N ASP A 96 13.50 -16.40 10.95
CA ASP A 96 13.39 -17.79 11.43
C ASP A 96 14.35 -18.11 12.60
N GLU A 97 15.40 -17.31 12.78
CA GLU A 97 16.44 -17.45 13.82
C GLU A 97 16.24 -16.45 14.98
N LYS A 98 15.12 -15.72 15.01
CA LYS A 98 14.75 -14.73 16.04
C LYS A 98 15.56 -13.42 16.01
N HIS A 99 16.23 -13.12 14.91
CA HIS A 99 16.89 -11.83 14.70
C HIS A 99 15.90 -10.75 14.26
N ILE A 100 16.21 -9.49 14.55
CA ILE A 100 15.39 -8.33 14.18
C ILE A 100 16.27 -7.30 13.48
N TYR A 101 16.06 -7.06 12.19
CA TYR A 101 16.93 -6.19 11.38
C TYR A 101 16.34 -4.81 11.07
N ALA A 102 15.16 -4.47 11.58
CA ALA A 102 14.54 -3.17 11.37
C ALA A 102 13.60 -2.77 12.50
N PHE A 103 13.47 -1.45 12.71
CA PHE A 103 12.32 -0.88 13.38
C PHE A 103 11.14 -0.82 12.40
N THR A 104 10.00 -1.36 12.79
CA THR A 104 8.81 -1.40 11.94
C THR A 104 7.79 -0.35 12.33
N LYS A 105 7.04 0.12 11.32
CA LYS A 105 5.83 0.90 11.56
C LYS A 105 4.70 -0.07 11.91
N PHE A 106 4.16 0.07 13.10
CA PHE A 106 2.96 -0.65 13.51
C PHE A 106 1.72 0.21 13.31
N PHE A 107 0.66 -0.42 12.81
CA PHE A 107 -0.67 0.16 12.82
C PHE A 107 -1.40 -0.35 14.07
N THR A 108 -1.99 0.54 14.85
CA THR A 108 -2.65 0.23 16.12
C THR A 108 -4.17 0.14 16.01
N ASP A 109 -4.72 0.42 14.83
CA ASP A 109 -6.16 0.44 14.61
C ASP A 109 -6.66 -0.98 14.34
N GLU A 110 -7.63 -1.43 15.15
CA GLU A 110 -8.19 -2.80 15.07
C GLU A 110 -9.08 -3.00 13.82
N ASN A 111 -9.59 -1.92 13.21
CA ASN A 111 -10.43 -1.95 12.02
C ASN A 111 -10.06 -0.80 11.07
N ILE A 112 -9.15 -1.06 10.14
CA ILE A 112 -8.82 -0.11 9.07
C ILE A 112 -9.63 -0.47 7.83
N MET A 113 -10.72 0.26 7.57
CA MET A 113 -11.29 0.29 6.23
C MET A 113 -10.36 1.12 5.34
N TYR A 114 -9.40 0.43 4.69
CA TYR A 114 -8.32 1.09 3.97
C TYR A 114 -8.80 1.75 2.66
N THR A 115 -9.83 1.20 2.03
CA THR A 115 -10.43 1.74 0.79
C THR A 115 -11.90 1.42 0.66
N THR A 116 -12.67 2.38 0.17
CA THR A 116 -14.11 2.25 -0.14
C THR A 116 -14.38 2.89 -1.50
N PRO A 117 -15.24 2.30 -2.36
CA PRO A 117 -15.73 2.96 -3.55
C PRO A 117 -16.41 4.29 -3.21
N ILE A 118 -16.09 5.34 -3.95
CA ILE A 118 -16.72 6.66 -3.82
C ILE A 118 -17.47 6.98 -5.11
N LEU A 119 -18.64 7.62 -4.97
CA LEU A 119 -19.54 7.96 -6.08
C LEU A 119 -19.91 9.45 -6.02
N ARG A 120 -20.05 10.08 -7.19
CA ARG A 120 -20.52 11.46 -7.34
C ARG A 120 -22.03 11.56 -7.09
N LYS A 121 -22.41 11.58 -5.81
CA LYS A 121 -23.81 11.59 -5.37
C LYS A 121 -24.62 12.76 -5.93
N ASP A 122 -23.97 13.92 -6.13
CA ASP A 122 -24.57 15.09 -6.75
C ASP A 122 -25.12 14.82 -8.16
N LEU A 123 -24.47 13.93 -8.92
CA LEU A 123 -24.91 13.54 -10.27
C LEU A 123 -26.03 12.47 -10.26
N LEU A 124 -26.27 11.84 -9.11
CA LEU A 124 -27.30 10.82 -8.94
C LEU A 124 -28.67 11.39 -8.54
N VAL A 125 -28.73 12.66 -8.13
CA VAL A 125 -29.97 13.31 -7.68
C VAL A 125 -31.04 13.27 -8.79
N GLY A 126 -32.24 12.82 -8.45
CA GLY A 126 -33.37 12.67 -9.38
C GLY A 126 -33.29 11.44 -10.29
N SER A 127 -32.29 10.57 -10.10
CA SER A 127 -32.14 9.31 -10.84
C SER A 127 -32.63 8.10 -10.04
N GLU A 128 -32.79 6.95 -10.70
CA GLU A 128 -33.09 5.68 -10.01
C GLU A 128 -31.98 5.23 -9.05
N PHE A 129 -30.77 5.77 -9.20
CA PHE A 129 -29.58 5.47 -8.40
C PHE A 129 -29.37 6.42 -7.21
N GLU A 130 -30.28 7.39 -6.98
CA GLU A 130 -30.15 8.34 -5.88
C GLU A 130 -30.11 7.65 -4.50
N ASP A 131 -30.91 6.59 -4.34
CA ASP A 131 -30.90 5.73 -3.17
C ASP A 131 -29.76 4.70 -3.26
N LEU A 132 -28.59 5.09 -2.74
CA LEU A 132 -27.40 4.24 -2.69
C LEU A 132 -27.63 2.91 -1.97
N SER A 133 -28.65 2.79 -1.10
CA SER A 133 -28.95 1.54 -0.42
C SER A 133 -29.40 0.44 -1.38
N LYS A 134 -29.83 0.79 -2.59
CA LYS A 134 -30.22 -0.15 -3.65
C LYS A 134 -29.04 -0.72 -4.44
N ILE A 135 -27.84 -0.14 -4.30
CA ILE A 135 -26.63 -0.64 -4.97
C ILE A 135 -26.07 -1.79 -4.13
N LYS A 136 -26.39 -3.03 -4.51
CA LYS A 136 -26.03 -4.23 -3.73
C LYS A 136 -25.05 -5.14 -4.42
N THR A 137 -24.95 -5.05 -5.75
CA THR A 137 -24.17 -5.97 -6.58
C THR A 137 -23.15 -5.23 -7.45
N VAL A 138 -22.17 -5.97 -7.98
CA VAL A 138 -21.24 -5.43 -9.00
C VAL A 138 -22.00 -4.97 -10.24
N ASP A 139 -23.09 -5.63 -10.61
CA ASP A 139 -23.95 -5.22 -11.73
C ASP A 139 -24.64 -3.89 -11.47
N ASP A 140 -25.18 -3.67 -10.26
CA ASP A 140 -25.77 -2.38 -9.88
C ASP A 140 -24.73 -1.28 -9.90
N TYR A 141 -23.55 -1.54 -9.32
CA TYR A 141 -22.42 -0.61 -9.35
C TYR A 141 -22.00 -0.29 -10.79
N THR A 142 -21.99 -1.27 -11.68
CA THR A 142 -21.68 -1.10 -13.10
C THR A 142 -22.69 -0.19 -13.80
N LYS A 143 -23.99 -0.37 -13.54
CA LYS A 143 -25.04 0.51 -14.09
C LYS A 143 -24.87 1.94 -13.60
N VAL A 144 -24.56 2.13 -12.32
CA VAL A 144 -24.30 3.44 -11.73
C VAL A 144 -23.09 4.11 -12.39
N LEU A 145 -21.99 3.37 -12.60
CA LEU A 145 -20.80 3.91 -13.27
C LEU A 145 -21.08 4.30 -14.74
N LYS A 146 -21.87 3.51 -15.47
CA LYS A 146 -22.32 3.85 -16.83
C LYS A 146 -23.17 5.13 -16.83
N TYR A 147 -24.16 5.21 -15.96
CA TYR A 147 -24.99 6.41 -15.80
C TYR A 147 -24.16 7.66 -15.47
N LEU A 148 -23.23 7.55 -14.52
CA LEU A 148 -22.33 8.65 -14.17
C LEU A 148 -21.47 9.07 -15.36
N THR A 149 -20.92 8.10 -16.11
CA THR A 149 -20.10 8.36 -17.30
C THR A 149 -20.87 9.16 -18.35
N GLU A 150 -22.13 8.79 -18.59
CA GLU A 150 -23.03 9.52 -19.49
C GLU A 150 -23.33 10.93 -18.97
N LYS A 151 -23.63 11.08 -17.68
CA LYS A 151 -23.98 12.37 -17.07
C LYS A 151 -22.84 13.38 -17.06
N GLN A 152 -21.61 12.93 -16.80
CA GLN A 152 -20.46 13.82 -16.72
C GLN A 152 -19.69 13.93 -18.05
N GLY A 153 -20.00 13.11 -19.05
CA GLY A 153 -19.35 13.13 -20.36
C GLY A 153 -17.90 12.62 -20.36
N SER A 154 -17.46 11.99 -19.29
CA SER A 154 -16.10 11.45 -19.11
C SER A 154 -16.12 10.18 -18.27
N PRO A 155 -15.09 9.32 -18.32
CA PRO A 155 -15.07 8.04 -17.59
C PRO A 155 -15.31 8.21 -16.08
N ALA A 156 -16.33 7.56 -15.52
CA ALA A 156 -16.66 7.67 -14.10
C ALA A 156 -15.78 6.80 -13.19
N PHE A 157 -15.14 5.76 -13.74
CA PHE A 157 -14.26 4.90 -12.96
C PHE A 157 -12.80 5.31 -13.14
N ILE A 158 -12.31 6.04 -12.14
CA ILE A 158 -10.92 6.51 -12.04
C ILE A 158 -10.28 5.96 -10.76
N GLN A 159 -8.97 5.73 -10.80
CA GLN A 159 -8.15 5.28 -9.67
C GLN A 159 -6.73 5.80 -9.85
N ARG A 160 -5.98 5.86 -8.75
CA ARG A 160 -4.60 6.38 -8.69
C ARG A 160 -3.56 5.30 -8.40
N ASN A 161 -2.31 5.60 -8.72
CA ASN A 161 -1.12 4.74 -8.54
C ASN A 161 -1.04 3.56 -9.52
N GLY A 162 -1.49 3.77 -10.77
CA GLY A 162 -1.37 2.83 -11.88
C GLY A 162 -1.96 1.43 -11.59
N TYR A 163 -1.43 0.43 -12.29
CA TYR A 163 -1.91 -0.95 -12.23
C TYR A 163 -1.90 -1.53 -10.81
N GLU A 164 -0.78 -1.42 -10.09
CA GLU A 164 -0.66 -1.96 -8.73
C GLU A 164 -1.66 -1.32 -7.77
N GLY A 165 -1.79 0.01 -7.83
CA GLY A 165 -2.77 0.76 -7.05
C GLY A 165 -4.21 0.43 -7.42
N PHE A 166 -4.48 0.23 -8.71
CA PHE A 166 -5.80 -0.17 -9.21
C PHE A 166 -6.16 -1.56 -8.68
N MET A 167 -5.31 -2.56 -8.92
CA MET A 167 -5.55 -3.94 -8.52
C MET A 167 -5.75 -4.05 -7.00
N LYS A 168 -4.89 -3.41 -6.21
CA LYS A 168 -5.02 -3.38 -4.74
C LYS A 168 -6.39 -2.95 -4.24
N ARG A 169 -7.02 -1.99 -4.91
CA ARG A 169 -8.28 -1.36 -4.44
C ARG A 169 -9.52 -1.94 -5.07
N VAL A 170 -9.38 -2.52 -6.26
CA VAL A 170 -10.52 -2.92 -7.09
C VAL A 170 -10.77 -4.43 -7.03
N THR A 171 -9.73 -5.27 -6.91
CA THR A 171 -9.94 -6.73 -6.80
C THR A 171 -10.82 -7.15 -5.61
N PRO A 172 -10.82 -6.46 -4.45
CA PRO A 172 -11.72 -6.82 -3.35
C PRO A 172 -13.22 -6.74 -3.70
N LEU A 173 -13.62 -5.94 -4.70
CA LEU A 173 -15.01 -5.91 -5.19
C LEU A 173 -15.47 -7.26 -5.76
N TRP A 174 -14.51 -8.09 -6.19
CA TRP A 174 -14.72 -9.41 -6.76
C TRP A 174 -14.32 -10.53 -5.79
N ASN A 175 -14.14 -10.21 -4.50
CA ASN A 175 -13.59 -11.12 -3.49
C ASN A 175 -12.24 -11.71 -3.90
N LEU A 176 -11.43 -10.91 -4.60
CA LEU A 176 -10.10 -11.28 -5.07
C LEU A 176 -9.03 -10.48 -4.32
N SER A 177 -7.91 -11.13 -4.03
CA SER A 177 -6.68 -10.44 -3.65
C SER A 177 -5.87 -10.04 -4.89
N HIS A 178 -5.08 -8.98 -4.78
CA HIS A 178 -4.08 -8.61 -5.80
C HIS A 178 -2.71 -9.29 -5.55
N ARG A 179 -2.58 -10.04 -4.44
CA ARG A 179 -1.36 -10.74 -4.02
C ARG A 179 -1.69 -12.13 -3.50
N THR A 180 -0.68 -13.00 -3.42
CA THR A 180 -0.77 -14.24 -2.63
C THR A 180 -1.16 -13.90 -1.19
N TYR A 181 -2.07 -14.66 -0.62
CA TYR A 181 -2.53 -14.48 0.75
C TYR A 181 -2.74 -15.84 1.42
N TYR A 182 -2.74 -15.84 2.75
CA TYR A 182 -3.11 -17.00 3.52
C TYR A 182 -4.63 -17.05 3.66
N ASP A 183 -5.24 -18.14 3.19
CA ASP A 183 -6.65 -18.40 3.39
C ASP A 183 -6.83 -19.24 4.66
N TYR A 184 -7.41 -18.62 5.68
CA TYR A 184 -7.66 -19.25 6.98
C TYR A 184 -8.73 -20.35 6.93
N GLU A 185 -9.64 -20.32 5.96
CA GLU A 185 -10.68 -21.35 5.84
C GLU A 185 -10.11 -22.67 5.30
N SER A 186 -9.20 -22.57 4.33
CA SER A 186 -8.55 -23.73 3.72
C SER A 186 -7.15 -24.04 4.26
N ASP A 187 -6.68 -23.27 5.25
CA ASP A 187 -5.37 -23.39 5.90
C ASP A 187 -4.20 -23.49 4.89
N SER A 188 -4.23 -22.65 3.85
CA SER A 188 -3.25 -22.68 2.76
C SER A 188 -3.06 -21.33 2.09
N TYR A 189 -1.87 -21.12 1.50
CA TYR A 189 -1.64 -19.94 0.66
C TYR A 189 -2.38 -20.08 -0.68
N LYS A 190 -3.07 -19.03 -1.10
CA LYS A 190 -3.78 -18.94 -2.39
C LYS A 190 -3.14 -17.89 -3.29
N HIS A 191 -2.98 -18.23 -4.57
CA HIS A 191 -2.60 -17.25 -5.58
C HIS A 191 -3.85 -16.75 -6.34
N PRO A 192 -4.01 -15.43 -6.58
CA PRO A 192 -5.22 -14.91 -7.21
C PRO A 192 -5.49 -15.44 -8.63
N VAL A 193 -4.45 -15.89 -9.34
CA VAL A 193 -4.58 -16.48 -10.70
C VAL A 193 -5.28 -17.83 -10.73
N GLU A 194 -5.35 -18.51 -9.58
CA GLU A 194 -6.00 -19.81 -9.44
C GLU A 194 -7.50 -19.66 -9.16
N GLN A 195 -7.98 -18.44 -8.92
CA GLN A 195 -9.35 -18.18 -8.53
C GLN A 195 -10.26 -18.01 -9.75
N PRO A 196 -11.42 -18.69 -9.79
CA PRO A 196 -12.33 -18.63 -10.94
C PRO A 196 -12.86 -17.21 -11.21
N GLN A 197 -12.98 -16.37 -10.18
CA GLN A 197 -13.47 -14.99 -10.28
C GLN A 197 -12.51 -14.08 -11.06
N LEU A 198 -11.22 -14.42 -11.18
CA LEU A 198 -10.26 -13.57 -11.90
C LEU A 198 -10.67 -13.35 -13.35
N LYS A 199 -11.18 -14.39 -14.01
CA LYS A 199 -11.68 -14.29 -15.38
C LYS A 199 -12.84 -13.29 -15.49
N GLN A 200 -13.81 -13.41 -14.59
CA GLN A 200 -14.99 -12.54 -14.57
C GLN A 200 -14.59 -11.08 -14.30
N PHE A 201 -13.64 -10.86 -13.39
CA PHE A 201 -13.07 -9.54 -13.12
C PHE A 201 -12.42 -8.93 -14.37
N VAL A 202 -11.59 -9.69 -15.10
CA VAL A 202 -10.94 -9.21 -16.32
C VAL A 202 -11.96 -8.94 -17.44
N GLU A 203 -12.98 -9.79 -17.58
CA GLU A 203 -14.09 -9.60 -18.51
C GLU A 203 -14.88 -8.32 -18.19
N TRP A 204 -15.13 -8.05 -16.91
CA TRP A 204 -15.75 -6.82 -16.44
C TRP A 204 -14.91 -5.58 -16.76
N LEU A 205 -13.60 -5.59 -16.47
CA LEU A 205 -12.71 -4.48 -16.85
C LEU A 205 -12.71 -4.23 -18.36
N LYS A 206 -12.75 -5.30 -19.17
CA LYS A 206 -12.84 -5.20 -20.63
C LYS A 206 -14.14 -4.54 -21.06
N GLU A 207 -15.27 -4.87 -20.44
CA GLU A 207 -16.56 -4.23 -20.69
C GLU A 207 -16.50 -2.73 -20.32
N LEU A 208 -16.01 -2.39 -19.13
CA LEU A 208 -15.92 -1.00 -18.70
C LEU A 208 -15.00 -0.16 -19.61
N ARG A 209 -13.92 -0.74 -20.15
CA ARG A 209 -13.07 -0.06 -21.13
C ARG A 209 -13.76 0.13 -22.47
N LYS A 210 -14.48 -0.88 -22.95
CA LYS A 210 -15.25 -0.83 -24.20
C LYS A 210 -16.30 0.29 -24.15
N ASP A 211 -16.96 0.43 -23.01
CA ASP A 211 -18.06 1.40 -22.81
C ASP A 211 -17.55 2.78 -22.33
N ASN A 212 -16.24 3.02 -22.36
CA ASN A 212 -15.59 4.26 -21.89
C ASN A 212 -15.87 4.62 -20.41
N VAL A 213 -16.27 3.65 -19.59
CA VAL A 213 -16.53 3.82 -18.16
C VAL A 213 -15.23 3.83 -17.35
N LEU A 214 -14.29 2.95 -17.71
CA LEU A 214 -12.95 2.91 -17.11
C LEU A 214 -12.00 3.80 -17.90
N HIS A 215 -11.35 4.73 -17.19
CA HIS A 215 -10.41 5.69 -17.78
C HIS A 215 -9.29 4.97 -18.57
N PRO A 216 -8.92 5.44 -19.78
CA PRO A 216 -7.91 4.77 -20.60
C PRO A 216 -6.56 4.58 -19.91
N ASP A 217 -6.15 5.55 -19.11
CA ASP A 217 -4.87 5.52 -18.40
C ASP A 217 -4.91 4.77 -17.06
N TRP A 218 -5.98 4.02 -16.74
CA TRP A 218 -6.13 3.36 -15.43
C TRP A 218 -4.90 2.57 -14.95
N ALA A 219 -4.17 1.93 -15.87
CA ALA A 219 -2.99 1.11 -15.55
C ALA A 219 -1.71 1.93 -15.36
N VAL A 220 -1.69 3.19 -15.80
CA VAL A 220 -0.53 4.09 -15.76
C VAL A 220 -0.84 5.43 -15.07
N MET A 221 -2.03 5.57 -14.49
CA MET A 221 -2.52 6.79 -13.88
C MET A 221 -1.62 7.22 -12.70
N LYS A 222 -1.06 8.41 -12.81
CA LYS A 222 -0.30 9.06 -11.74
C LYS A 222 -1.22 9.75 -10.75
N ASP A 223 -0.72 9.95 -9.53
CA ASP A 223 -1.52 10.55 -8.45
C ASP A 223 -1.95 11.98 -8.81
N GLU A 224 -1.01 12.79 -9.30
CA GLU A 224 -1.27 14.19 -9.67
C GLU A 224 -2.28 14.31 -10.83
N THR A 225 -2.22 13.36 -11.78
CA THR A 225 -3.18 13.30 -12.89
C THR A 225 -4.57 12.94 -12.37
N TRP A 226 -4.67 11.98 -11.45
CA TRP A 226 -5.93 11.59 -10.85
C TRP A 226 -6.54 12.71 -10.00
N GLU A 227 -5.73 13.43 -9.22
CA GLU A 227 -6.19 14.58 -8.42
C GLU A 227 -6.80 15.68 -9.29
N GLY A 228 -6.23 15.93 -10.48
CA GLY A 228 -6.78 16.88 -11.44
C GLY A 228 -8.12 16.48 -12.08
N LEU A 229 -8.60 15.24 -11.87
CA LEU A 229 -9.88 14.73 -12.38
C LEU A 229 -11.03 14.83 -11.36
N LEU A 230 -10.75 15.16 -10.09
CA LEU A 230 -11.75 15.28 -9.03
C LEU A 230 -12.52 16.61 -9.13
#